data_AF-A0A1Y3AT93-F1
#
_entry.id   AF-A0A1Y3AT93-F1
#
_cell.length_a   1.000
_cell.length_b   1.000
_cell.length_c   1.000
_cell.angle_alpha   90.00
_cell.angle_beta   90.00
_cell.angle_gamma   90.00
#
_symmetry.space_group_name_H-M   'P 1'
#
loop_
_entity.id
_entity.type
_entity.pdbx_description
1 polymer ?
#
loop_
_entity_poly.entity_id
_entity_poly.type
_entity_poly.pdbx_seq_one_letter_code
_entity_poly.pdbx_strand_id
1 'polypeptide(L)'
;YGREYDVTVSNSRIVANNGRGLWFQDLQSGAIVNRTLIANHDYVAGLDVDRGVGEIIVNNSIIINNIADGINITNGGGYLHIDRTEIVNNTGRGIAVWFNESINLVSFNHSSHVTRCAVSNNQIGLLIFSGCHFSSSLWHQGAYWNISLNDFFDQREQALLYHSCIPRPRILKMQLKPLVTNISIGHNRFLSNELQAIHVAPLFFTKLNIAHNEFSGHKKAVLYINSQDHFRVQQFVEDAERFPFSFFNGNANDNDGGEHTLMNQRSLALDLWPTVVRIRNNNFHNNRGYYVASIGLLEPESSINMNFSSLSQKILFTRNILHDNIIREPFENLNSRSRVAAVLCVTSSNVLIWRNEFVNPNSRYELGVHLDVHYRLVNASLNYWGTSTTSMRMNFGEYHGDKHLDSAAEINERIFDRKNRYNLAQ
;
A
#
# COMPACT_ATOMS: atom_id res chain seq x y z
N TYR A 1 1.39 -38.57 -1.77
CA TYR A 1 0.54 -38.06 -2.85
C TYR A 1 1.29 -36.95 -3.56
N GLY A 2 1.61 -37.15 -4.84
CA GLY A 2 2.27 -36.13 -5.67
C GLY A 2 1.28 -35.03 -6.04
N ARG A 3 1.78 -33.81 -6.30
CA ARG A 3 0.95 -32.76 -6.89
C ARG A 3 0.67 -33.13 -8.34
N GLU A 4 -0.59 -33.04 -8.74
CA GLU A 4 -1.04 -33.26 -10.11
C GLU A 4 -1.21 -31.91 -10.80
N TYR A 5 -0.80 -31.83 -12.06
CA TYR A 5 -0.90 -30.63 -12.89
C TYR A 5 -1.73 -30.99 -14.11
N ASP A 6 -2.83 -30.27 -14.33
CA ASP A 6 -3.72 -30.51 -15.47
C ASP A 6 -3.06 -30.09 -16.79
N VAL A 7 -2.26 -29.01 -16.74
CA VAL A 7 -1.62 -28.44 -17.93
C VAL A 7 -0.20 -27.98 -17.60
N THR A 8 0.74 -28.34 -18.48
CA THR A 8 2.11 -27.79 -18.48
C THR A 8 2.45 -27.29 -19.88
N VAL A 9 2.71 -25.99 -20.00
CA VAL A 9 3.17 -25.32 -21.22
C VAL A 9 4.63 -24.95 -21.03
N SER A 10 5.54 -25.56 -21.80
CA SER A 10 6.96 -25.28 -21.65
C SER A 10 7.73 -25.17 -22.95
N ASN A 11 8.71 -24.26 -22.99
CA ASN A 11 9.56 -24.01 -24.17
C ASN A 11 8.73 -23.68 -25.43
N SER A 12 7.66 -22.92 -25.24
CA SER A 12 6.67 -22.65 -26.29
C SER A 12 6.68 -21.18 -26.71
N ARG A 13 6.10 -20.92 -27.88
CA ARG A 13 5.82 -19.56 -28.37
C ARG A 13 4.35 -19.47 -28.76
N ILE A 14 3.63 -18.58 -28.09
CA ILE A 14 2.20 -18.33 -28.26
C ILE A 14 2.07 -16.86 -28.63
N VAL A 15 1.75 -16.57 -29.88
CA VAL A 15 1.86 -15.22 -30.41
C VAL A 15 0.72 -14.93 -31.40
N ALA A 16 0.19 -13.71 -31.35
CA ALA A 16 -0.76 -13.19 -32.35
C ALA A 16 -2.06 -14.02 -32.46
N ASN A 17 -2.56 -14.53 -31.32
CA ASN A 17 -3.92 -15.06 -31.27
C ASN A 17 -4.93 -13.91 -31.31
N ASN A 18 -5.96 -14.06 -32.14
CA ASN A 18 -7.14 -13.18 -32.23
C ASN A 18 -8.10 -13.50 -31.08
N GLY A 19 -7.72 -13.11 -29.87
CA GLY A 19 -8.33 -13.48 -28.60
C GLY A 19 -7.35 -13.38 -27.42
N ARG A 20 -7.57 -14.23 -26.41
CA ARG A 20 -6.65 -14.44 -25.29
C ARG A 20 -5.43 -15.23 -25.76
N GLY A 21 -4.29 -15.07 -25.08
CA GLY A 21 -3.10 -15.88 -25.38
C GLY A 21 -3.23 -17.32 -24.88
N LEU A 22 -3.04 -17.50 -23.58
CA LEU A 22 -3.34 -18.74 -22.84
C LEU A 22 -4.52 -18.49 -21.92
N TRP A 23 -5.52 -19.38 -21.95
CA TRP A 23 -6.70 -19.26 -21.11
C TRP A 23 -6.93 -20.54 -20.32
N PHE A 24 -6.84 -20.45 -19.00
CA PHE A 24 -7.19 -21.51 -18.08
C PHE A 24 -8.50 -21.18 -17.38
N GLN A 25 -9.40 -22.16 -17.33
CA GLN A 25 -10.74 -21.96 -16.80
C GLN A 25 -11.17 -23.15 -15.95
N ASP A 26 -11.60 -22.89 -14.71
CA ASP A 26 -12.12 -23.90 -13.78
C ASP A 26 -11.20 -25.12 -13.57
N LEU A 27 -9.86 -24.92 -13.55
CA LEU A 27 -8.93 -26.03 -13.31
C LEU A 27 -8.85 -26.33 -11.81
N GLN A 28 -9.08 -27.59 -11.43
CA GLN A 28 -9.02 -28.00 -10.02
C GLN A 28 -7.59 -28.24 -9.54
N SER A 29 -6.71 -28.73 -10.42
CA SER A 29 -5.31 -29.03 -10.09
C SER A 29 -4.42 -27.82 -10.36
N GLY A 30 -3.13 -28.05 -10.65
CA GLY A 30 -2.20 -26.99 -11.01
C GLY A 30 -2.04 -26.76 -12.52
N ALA A 31 -1.56 -25.57 -12.90
CA ALA A 31 -1.10 -25.24 -14.24
C ALA A 31 0.32 -24.62 -14.19
N ILE A 32 1.19 -25.03 -15.11
CA ILE A 32 2.57 -24.55 -15.20
C ILE A 32 2.81 -23.91 -16.57
N VAL A 33 3.37 -22.70 -16.58
CA VAL A 33 3.90 -22.00 -17.75
C VAL A 33 5.38 -21.74 -17.53
N ASN A 34 6.26 -22.35 -18.32
CA ASN A 34 7.71 -22.27 -18.08
C ASN A 34 8.50 -22.03 -19.37
N ARG A 35 9.42 -21.05 -19.40
CA ARG A 35 10.23 -20.76 -20.60
C ARG A 35 9.37 -20.55 -21.85
N THR A 36 8.30 -19.77 -21.71
CA THR A 36 7.33 -19.55 -22.78
C THR A 36 7.25 -18.07 -23.14
N LEU A 37 7.17 -17.77 -24.44
CA LEU A 37 6.87 -16.44 -24.95
C LEU A 37 5.36 -16.33 -25.22
N ILE A 38 4.71 -15.33 -24.61
CA ILE A 38 3.29 -14.99 -24.79
C ILE A 38 3.21 -13.55 -25.27
N ALA A 39 2.81 -13.32 -26.53
CA ALA A 39 2.90 -11.97 -27.10
C ALA A 39 1.86 -11.59 -28.15
N ASN A 40 1.59 -10.29 -28.24
CA ASN A 40 0.75 -9.70 -29.29
C ASN A 40 -0.67 -10.28 -29.35
N HIS A 41 -1.26 -10.60 -28.20
CA HIS A 41 -2.67 -10.99 -28.11
C HIS A 41 -3.57 -9.76 -28.03
N ASP A 42 -4.75 -9.81 -28.65
CA ASP A 42 -5.60 -8.64 -28.86
C ASP A 42 -6.86 -8.59 -27.97
N TYR A 43 -7.04 -9.55 -27.05
CA TYR A 43 -8.19 -9.58 -26.15
C TYR A 43 -7.85 -10.05 -24.72
N VAL A 44 -8.30 -9.26 -23.73
CA VAL A 44 -8.28 -9.51 -22.28
C VAL A 44 -6.90 -9.66 -21.63
N ALA A 45 -6.13 -10.68 -22.00
CA ALA A 45 -4.79 -10.88 -21.46
C ALA A 45 -3.92 -11.82 -22.30
N GLY A 46 -2.61 -11.70 -22.10
CA GLY A 46 -1.65 -12.71 -22.56
C GLY A 46 -1.87 -14.07 -21.88
N LEU A 47 -1.87 -14.10 -20.55
CA LEU A 47 -2.24 -15.27 -19.74
C LEU A 47 -3.47 -14.92 -18.90
N ASP A 48 -4.58 -15.63 -19.12
CA ASP A 48 -5.84 -15.42 -18.41
C ASP A 48 -6.21 -16.67 -17.60
N VAL A 49 -6.47 -16.47 -16.32
CA VAL A 49 -7.07 -17.46 -15.43
C VAL A 49 -8.45 -16.98 -15.02
N ASP A 50 -9.47 -17.70 -15.50
CA ASP A 50 -10.86 -17.42 -15.21
C ASP A 50 -11.44 -18.48 -14.27
N ARG A 51 -12.18 -18.03 -13.25
CA ARG A 51 -12.83 -18.88 -12.23
C ARG A 51 -11.91 -19.84 -11.44
N GLY A 52 -10.61 -19.56 -11.43
CA GLY A 52 -9.64 -20.16 -10.53
C GLY A 52 -8.88 -21.35 -11.09
N VAL A 53 -7.69 -21.54 -10.52
CA VAL A 53 -6.78 -22.67 -10.72
C VAL A 53 -6.22 -23.01 -9.34
N GLY A 54 -6.13 -24.29 -8.96
CA GLY A 54 -5.62 -24.68 -7.63
C GLY A 54 -4.20 -24.17 -7.36
N GLU A 55 -3.31 -24.32 -8.34
CA GLU A 55 -1.93 -23.83 -8.30
C GLU A 55 -1.52 -23.28 -9.67
N ILE A 56 -1.00 -22.05 -9.76
CA ILE A 56 -0.47 -21.51 -11.00
C ILE A 56 0.99 -21.08 -10.84
N ILE A 57 1.86 -21.66 -11.66
CA ILE A 57 3.28 -21.34 -11.71
C ILE A 57 3.61 -20.75 -13.09
N VAL A 58 4.13 -19.54 -13.10
CA VAL A 58 4.70 -18.88 -14.28
C VAL A 58 6.16 -18.61 -14.02
N ASN A 59 7.06 -19.25 -14.77
CA ASN A 59 8.49 -19.14 -14.53
C ASN A 59 9.28 -18.91 -15.81
N ASN A 60 10.37 -18.14 -15.72
CA ASN A 60 11.34 -17.95 -16.80
C ASN A 60 10.69 -17.57 -18.15
N SER A 61 9.58 -16.83 -18.13
CA SER A 61 8.75 -16.58 -19.31
C SER A 61 8.80 -15.10 -19.70
N ILE A 62 8.34 -14.79 -20.91
CA ILE A 62 8.30 -13.42 -21.45
C ILE A 62 6.86 -13.15 -21.90
N ILE A 63 6.23 -12.12 -21.35
CA ILE A 63 4.84 -11.76 -21.60
C ILE A 63 4.77 -10.31 -22.05
N ILE A 64 4.61 -10.10 -23.35
CA ILE A 64 4.87 -8.78 -23.94
C ILE A 64 3.86 -8.32 -24.98
N ASN A 65 3.66 -7.01 -25.07
CA ASN A 65 2.87 -6.35 -26.12
C ASN A 65 1.43 -6.90 -26.25
N ASN A 66 0.82 -7.34 -25.14
CA ASN A 66 -0.57 -7.80 -25.17
C ASN A 66 -1.52 -6.61 -24.97
N ILE A 67 -2.68 -6.68 -25.62
CA ILE A 67 -3.78 -5.77 -25.37
C ILE A 67 -4.43 -6.16 -24.03
N ALA A 68 -4.73 -5.14 -23.23
CA ALA A 68 -5.12 -5.24 -21.83
C ALA A 68 -4.00 -5.86 -20.97
N ASP A 69 -4.26 -6.94 -20.24
CA ASP A 69 -3.33 -7.37 -19.19
C ASP A 69 -2.23 -8.31 -19.71
N GLY A 70 -1.05 -8.30 -19.09
CA GLY A 70 -0.03 -9.33 -19.34
C GLY A 70 -0.49 -10.67 -18.78
N ILE A 71 -0.70 -10.69 -17.46
CA ILE A 71 -1.27 -11.80 -16.69
C ILE A 71 -2.52 -11.30 -15.98
N ASN A 72 -3.66 -11.96 -16.17
CA ASN A 72 -4.90 -11.70 -15.45
C ASN A 72 -5.36 -12.96 -14.74
N ILE A 73 -5.55 -12.90 -13.43
CA ILE A 73 -5.93 -14.07 -12.62
C ILE A 73 -7.13 -13.72 -11.76
N THR A 74 -8.19 -14.50 -11.89
CA THR A 74 -9.35 -14.46 -11.00
C THR A 74 -9.44 -15.77 -10.23
N ASN A 75 -9.22 -15.74 -8.91
CA ASN A 75 -9.17 -16.95 -8.08
C ASN A 75 -9.76 -16.74 -6.67
N GLY A 76 -10.27 -17.81 -6.06
CA GLY A 76 -10.78 -17.85 -4.69
C GLY A 76 -9.74 -18.32 -3.64
N GLY A 77 -8.52 -18.67 -4.04
CA GLY A 77 -7.46 -19.15 -3.15
C GLY A 77 -6.33 -19.83 -3.90
N GLY A 78 -5.57 -20.71 -3.24
CA GLY A 78 -4.52 -21.50 -3.88
C GLY A 78 -3.16 -20.81 -3.99
N TYR A 79 -2.25 -21.47 -4.69
CA TYR A 79 -0.85 -21.06 -4.81
C TYR A 79 -0.59 -20.33 -6.12
N LEU A 80 -0.08 -19.10 -6.04
CA LEU A 80 0.38 -18.33 -7.19
C LEU A 80 1.90 -18.13 -7.09
N HIS A 81 2.62 -18.46 -8.15
CA HIS A 81 4.07 -18.25 -8.22
C HIS A 81 4.47 -17.70 -9.58
N ILE A 82 4.90 -16.45 -9.62
CA ILE A 82 5.45 -15.79 -10.80
C ILE A 82 6.91 -15.48 -10.48
N ASP A 83 7.85 -16.17 -11.16
CA ASP A 83 9.29 -16.00 -10.93
C ASP A 83 10.05 -15.76 -12.23
N ARG A 84 11.09 -14.91 -12.18
CA ARG A 84 12.04 -14.68 -13.30
C ARG A 84 11.36 -14.43 -14.64
N THR A 85 10.25 -13.70 -14.62
CA THR A 85 9.41 -13.46 -15.80
C THR A 85 9.49 -11.98 -16.16
N GLU A 86 9.60 -11.71 -17.46
CA GLU A 86 9.56 -10.35 -18.01
C GLU A 86 8.14 -10.02 -18.48
N ILE A 87 7.58 -8.92 -17.99
CA ILE A 87 6.19 -8.52 -18.26
C ILE A 87 6.18 -7.07 -18.72
N VAL A 88 6.14 -6.88 -20.04
CA VAL A 88 6.55 -5.61 -20.65
C VAL A 88 5.55 -5.14 -21.71
N ASN A 89 5.30 -3.82 -21.77
CA ASN A 89 4.52 -3.17 -22.84
C ASN A 89 3.08 -3.70 -23.01
N ASN A 90 2.42 -4.18 -21.96
CA ASN A 90 1.00 -4.53 -22.06
C ASN A 90 0.14 -3.25 -21.91
N THR A 91 -0.95 -3.13 -22.68
CA THR A 91 -1.69 -1.86 -22.73
C THR A 91 -2.45 -1.57 -21.44
N GLY A 92 -2.80 -2.59 -20.66
CA GLY A 92 -3.40 -2.58 -19.33
C GLY A 92 -2.38 -2.91 -18.24
N ARG A 93 -2.71 -3.80 -17.30
CA ARG A 93 -1.82 -4.12 -16.17
C ARG A 93 -0.78 -5.17 -16.57
N GLY A 94 0.41 -5.13 -15.96
CA GLY A 94 1.38 -6.21 -16.12
C GLY A 94 0.84 -7.51 -15.52
N ILE A 95 0.53 -7.48 -14.22
CA ILE A 95 -0.09 -8.57 -13.47
C ILE A 95 -1.33 -8.03 -12.76
N ALA A 96 -2.47 -8.70 -12.93
CA ALA A 96 -3.68 -8.42 -12.18
C ALA A 96 -4.17 -9.69 -11.48
N VAL A 97 -4.37 -9.60 -10.16
CA VAL A 97 -4.94 -10.69 -9.38
C VAL A 97 -6.20 -10.20 -8.67
N TRP A 98 -7.30 -10.87 -9.00
CA TRP A 98 -8.64 -10.62 -8.51
C TRP A 98 -9.07 -11.75 -7.60
N PHE A 99 -9.60 -11.39 -6.45
CA PHE A 99 -10.30 -12.36 -5.61
C PHE A 99 -11.74 -12.55 -6.06
N ASN A 100 -12.15 -13.80 -6.25
CA ASN A 100 -13.53 -14.11 -6.57
C ASN A 100 -14.34 -14.42 -5.29
N GLU A 101 -15.10 -13.43 -4.82
CA GLU A 101 -15.97 -13.54 -3.63
C GLU A 101 -17.20 -14.45 -3.84
N SER A 102 -17.55 -14.78 -5.09
CA SER A 102 -18.76 -15.54 -5.42
C SER A 102 -18.55 -17.06 -5.41
N ILE A 103 -17.31 -17.53 -5.26
CA ILE A 103 -17.00 -18.95 -5.25
C ILE A 103 -17.31 -19.52 -3.86
N ASN A 104 -18.24 -20.47 -3.76
CA ASN A 104 -18.57 -21.21 -2.53
C ASN A 104 -17.46 -22.19 -2.08
N LEU A 105 -16.22 -22.00 -2.53
CA LEU A 105 -15.08 -22.86 -2.19
C LEU A 105 -14.36 -22.26 -0.98
N VAL A 106 -14.00 -23.11 -0.03
CA VAL A 106 -13.16 -22.72 1.10
C VAL A 106 -11.78 -22.39 0.54
N SER A 107 -11.33 -21.14 0.71
CA SER A 107 -9.99 -20.74 0.27
C SER A 107 -8.95 -21.57 1.03
N PHE A 108 -8.28 -22.47 0.33
CA PHE A 108 -7.19 -23.27 0.88
C PHE A 108 -5.85 -22.74 0.39
N ASN A 109 -4.88 -22.58 1.30
CA ASN A 109 -3.49 -22.21 1.02
C ASN A 109 -3.34 -20.97 0.09
N HIS A 110 -3.91 -19.82 0.45
CA HIS A 110 -3.80 -18.59 -0.35
C HIS A 110 -2.43 -17.94 -0.15
N SER A 111 -1.46 -18.32 -1.00
CA SER A 111 -0.10 -17.83 -0.95
C SER A 111 0.37 -17.44 -2.35
N SER A 112 0.76 -16.18 -2.50
CA SER A 112 1.12 -15.56 -3.76
C SER A 112 2.55 -15.05 -3.70
N HIS A 113 3.35 -15.43 -4.68
CA HIS A 113 4.75 -15.05 -4.82
C HIS A 113 4.96 -14.40 -6.18
N VAL A 114 5.42 -13.16 -6.19
CA VAL A 114 5.89 -12.46 -7.38
C VAL A 114 7.34 -12.08 -7.11
N THR A 115 8.27 -12.84 -7.70
CA THR A 115 9.69 -12.69 -7.37
C THR A 115 10.59 -12.59 -8.59
N ARG A 116 11.69 -11.83 -8.49
CA ARG A 116 12.72 -11.76 -9.54
C ARG A 116 12.18 -11.40 -10.94
N CYS A 117 11.05 -10.72 -11.01
CA CYS A 117 10.43 -10.30 -12.27
C CYS A 117 10.89 -8.91 -12.68
N ALA A 118 10.91 -8.66 -13.98
CA ALA A 118 11.05 -7.33 -14.54
C ALA A 118 9.71 -6.91 -15.15
N VAL A 119 9.08 -5.91 -14.54
CA VAL A 119 7.76 -5.42 -14.94
C VAL A 119 7.92 -3.98 -15.41
N SER A 120 7.63 -3.70 -16.68
CA SER A 120 7.88 -2.39 -17.27
C SER A 120 6.88 -1.93 -18.31
N ASN A 121 6.67 -0.61 -18.39
CA ASN A 121 5.84 0.04 -19.40
C ASN A 121 4.42 -0.53 -19.57
N ASN A 122 3.82 -1.00 -18.48
CA ASN A 122 2.39 -1.32 -18.43
C ASN A 122 1.64 -0.09 -17.88
N GLN A 123 0.30 -0.10 -17.92
CA GLN A 123 -0.50 0.89 -17.23
C GLN A 123 -0.23 0.83 -15.73
N ILE A 124 -0.49 -0.33 -15.12
CA ILE A 124 -0.16 -0.65 -13.73
C ILE A 124 0.78 -1.85 -13.73
N GLY A 125 1.80 -1.87 -12.88
CA GLY A 125 2.73 -3.01 -12.82
C GLY A 125 2.08 -4.26 -12.24
N LEU A 126 1.71 -4.21 -10.97
CA LEU A 126 1.04 -5.27 -10.23
C LEU A 126 -0.22 -4.72 -9.52
N LEU A 127 -1.38 -5.26 -9.87
CA LEU A 127 -2.64 -5.01 -9.20
C LEU A 127 -3.01 -6.21 -8.32
N ILE A 128 -3.28 -5.95 -7.04
CA ILE A 128 -3.79 -6.93 -6.09
C ILE A 128 -5.12 -6.42 -5.55
N PHE A 129 -6.20 -7.10 -5.93
CA PHE A 129 -7.51 -6.90 -5.33
C PHE A 129 -7.76 -8.03 -4.33
N SER A 130 -7.44 -7.78 -3.06
CA SER A 130 -7.72 -8.76 -2.02
C SER A 130 -9.20 -8.71 -1.67
N GLY A 131 -9.91 -9.81 -1.90
CA GLY A 131 -11.28 -9.94 -1.43
C GLY A 131 -11.33 -10.42 0.01
N CYS A 132 -12.54 -10.48 0.55
CA CYS A 132 -12.73 -10.75 1.96
C CYS A 132 -12.66 -12.25 2.28
N HIS A 133 -11.57 -12.66 2.93
CA HIS A 133 -11.43 -14.02 3.45
C HIS A 133 -12.04 -14.13 4.85
N PHE A 134 -12.93 -15.09 5.02
CA PHE A 134 -13.52 -15.42 6.31
C PHE A 134 -13.21 -16.86 6.67
N SER A 135 -12.90 -17.13 7.93
CA SER A 135 -12.75 -18.48 8.44
C SER A 135 -13.54 -18.64 9.73
N SER A 136 -14.27 -19.75 9.84
CA SER A 136 -14.91 -20.20 11.09
C SER A 136 -13.93 -20.89 12.03
N SER A 137 -12.70 -21.14 11.60
CA SER A 137 -11.66 -21.87 12.33
C SER A 137 -10.47 -20.96 12.67
N LEU A 138 -10.04 -21.03 13.93
CA LEU A 138 -8.88 -20.32 14.50
C LEU A 138 -7.54 -20.70 13.84
N TRP A 139 -7.51 -21.76 13.01
CA TRP A 139 -6.28 -22.32 12.44
C TRP A 139 -5.98 -21.87 11.01
N HIS A 140 -6.88 -21.13 10.36
CA HIS A 140 -6.68 -20.69 8.98
C HIS A 140 -5.94 -19.34 8.95
N GLN A 141 -4.85 -19.30 8.21
CA GLN A 141 -4.07 -18.08 7.98
C GLN A 141 -4.71 -17.30 6.83
N GLY A 142 -4.71 -15.97 6.95
CA GLY A 142 -5.13 -15.10 5.84
C GLY A 142 -4.17 -15.17 4.66
N ALA A 143 -4.54 -14.51 3.57
CA ALA A 143 -3.74 -14.49 2.35
C ALA A 143 -2.30 -14.00 2.62
N TYR A 144 -1.31 -14.65 2.01
CA TYR A 144 0.09 -14.24 2.08
C TYR A 144 0.60 -13.79 0.72
N TRP A 145 1.28 -12.65 0.69
CA TRP A 145 1.89 -12.08 -0.50
C TRP A 145 3.38 -11.83 -0.26
N ASN A 146 4.22 -12.42 -1.10
CA ASN A 146 5.65 -12.13 -1.16
C ASN A 146 5.98 -11.47 -2.51
N ILE A 147 6.34 -10.20 -2.46
CA ILE A 147 6.72 -9.39 -3.61
C ILE A 147 8.17 -8.98 -3.38
N SER A 148 9.11 -9.74 -3.93
CA SER A 148 10.53 -9.51 -3.64
C SER A 148 11.46 -9.68 -4.82
N LEU A 149 12.57 -8.93 -4.79
CA LEU A 149 13.62 -9.00 -5.81
C LEU A 149 13.15 -8.61 -7.21
N ASN A 150 12.06 -7.85 -7.34
CA ASN A 150 11.54 -7.41 -8.63
C ASN A 150 12.04 -6.02 -9.02
N ASP A 151 12.02 -5.76 -10.31
CA ASP A 151 12.21 -4.44 -10.88
C ASP A 151 10.88 -3.94 -11.47
N PHE A 152 10.37 -2.84 -10.92
CA PHE A 152 9.18 -2.15 -11.43
C PHE A 152 9.59 -0.78 -11.97
N PHE A 153 9.59 -0.63 -13.29
CA PHE A 153 10.08 0.60 -13.91
C PHE A 153 9.18 1.12 -15.03
N ASP A 154 9.13 2.45 -15.15
CA ASP A 154 8.41 3.15 -16.22
C ASP A 154 6.94 2.71 -16.39
N GLN A 155 6.23 2.37 -15.30
CA GLN A 155 4.78 2.21 -15.40
C GLN A 155 4.11 3.56 -15.71
N ARG A 156 3.06 3.53 -16.53
CA ARG A 156 2.27 4.72 -16.90
C ARG A 156 1.37 5.22 -15.78
N GLU A 157 1.08 4.37 -14.79
CA GLU A 157 0.36 4.70 -13.55
C GLU A 157 1.14 4.23 -12.31
N GLN A 158 0.58 3.34 -11.49
CA GLN A 158 1.25 2.80 -10.31
C GLN A 158 2.10 1.57 -10.62
N ALA A 159 3.24 1.42 -9.95
CA ALA A 159 3.99 0.17 -10.01
C ALA A 159 3.30 -0.97 -9.27
N LEU A 160 2.78 -0.71 -8.07
CA LEU A 160 2.03 -1.67 -7.27
C LEU A 160 0.79 -1.00 -6.71
N LEU A 161 -0.38 -1.55 -7.02
CA LEU A 161 -1.67 -1.13 -6.49
C LEU A 161 -2.30 -2.26 -5.68
N TYR A 162 -2.58 -2.00 -4.40
CA TYR A 162 -3.28 -2.92 -3.52
C TYR A 162 -4.55 -2.30 -2.97
N HIS A 163 -5.66 -3.03 -3.13
CA HIS A 163 -6.92 -2.72 -2.47
C HIS A 163 -7.23 -3.82 -1.44
N SER A 164 -7.43 -3.40 -0.19
CA SER A 164 -7.87 -4.32 0.86
C SER A 164 -9.32 -4.73 0.67
N CYS A 165 -9.67 -5.89 1.20
CA CYS A 165 -11.06 -6.26 1.46
C CYS A 165 -11.79 -5.16 2.24
N ILE A 166 -13.01 -4.83 1.80
CA ILE A 166 -13.98 -4.05 2.57
C ILE A 166 -15.21 -4.95 2.77
N PRO A 167 -15.44 -5.49 3.97
CA PRO A 167 -16.53 -6.42 4.20
C PRO A 167 -17.88 -5.73 3.98
N ARG A 168 -18.77 -6.36 3.21
CA ARG A 168 -20.14 -5.85 3.01
C ARG A 168 -20.90 -5.88 4.34
N PRO A 169 -21.78 -4.90 4.64
CA PRO A 169 -22.55 -4.84 5.89
C PRO A 169 -23.31 -6.14 6.23
N ARG A 170 -23.80 -6.87 5.20
CA ARG A 170 -24.47 -8.17 5.40
C ARG A 170 -23.56 -9.25 6.00
N ILE A 171 -22.28 -9.27 5.66
CA ILE A 171 -21.34 -10.28 6.17
C ILE A 171 -20.96 -9.98 7.61
N LEU A 172 -20.91 -8.70 8.00
CA LEU A 172 -20.71 -8.30 9.39
C LEU A 172 -21.82 -8.82 10.33
N LYS A 173 -23.05 -9.02 9.83
CA LYS A 173 -24.14 -9.67 10.59
C LYS A 173 -23.84 -11.12 10.97
N MET A 174 -23.04 -11.81 10.16
CA MET A 174 -22.71 -13.22 10.37
C MET A 174 -21.64 -13.42 11.46
N GLN A 175 -21.21 -12.33 12.12
CA GLN A 175 -20.16 -12.33 13.15
C GLN A 175 -18.83 -12.92 12.68
N LEU A 176 -18.61 -12.96 11.35
CA LEU A 176 -17.37 -13.44 10.76
C LEU A 176 -16.36 -12.29 10.69
N LYS A 177 -15.22 -12.49 11.33
CA LYS A 177 -14.08 -11.56 11.26
C LYS A 177 -13.26 -11.86 9.99
N PRO A 178 -12.96 -10.85 9.14
CA PRO A 178 -12.03 -11.05 8.04
C PRO A 178 -10.65 -11.48 8.55
N LEU A 179 -10.04 -12.43 7.84
CA LEU A 179 -8.67 -12.84 8.09
C LEU A 179 -7.70 -11.72 7.69
N VAL A 180 -6.59 -11.62 8.42
CA VAL A 180 -5.56 -10.62 8.15
C VAL A 180 -4.70 -11.06 6.96
N THR A 181 -4.65 -10.23 5.92
CA THR A 181 -3.76 -10.41 4.77
C THR A 181 -2.34 -9.97 5.15
N ASN A 182 -1.36 -10.85 4.92
CA ASN A 182 0.06 -10.58 5.18
C ASN A 182 0.75 -10.24 3.85
N ILE A 183 1.30 -9.03 3.74
CA ILE A 183 1.98 -8.57 2.52
C ILE A 183 3.40 -8.17 2.87
N SER A 184 4.36 -8.80 2.21
CA SER A 184 5.79 -8.50 2.31
C SER A 184 6.31 -8.00 0.98
N ILE A 185 6.69 -6.72 0.93
CA ILE A 185 7.31 -6.06 -0.22
C ILE A 185 8.76 -5.76 0.17
N GLY A 186 9.72 -6.49 -0.38
CA GLY A 186 11.12 -6.24 -0.02
C GLY A 186 12.15 -6.57 -1.08
N HIS A 187 13.26 -5.84 -1.06
CA HIS A 187 14.37 -6.03 -1.99
C HIS A 187 13.96 -5.76 -3.45
N ASN A 188 12.96 -4.92 -3.69
CA ASN A 188 12.57 -4.50 -5.03
C ASN A 188 13.20 -3.15 -5.37
N ARG A 189 13.32 -2.88 -6.68
CA ARG A 189 13.64 -1.55 -7.20
C ARG A 189 12.41 -0.98 -7.90
N PHE A 190 12.02 0.22 -7.50
CA PHE A 190 10.95 0.98 -8.14
C PHE A 190 11.56 2.22 -8.76
N LEU A 191 11.48 2.32 -10.09
CA LEU A 191 12.21 3.33 -10.86
C LEU A 191 11.26 4.10 -11.79
N SER A 192 11.29 5.42 -11.75
CA SER A 192 10.71 6.29 -12.79
C SER A 192 9.22 6.07 -13.11
N ASN A 193 8.44 5.52 -12.17
CA ASN A 193 7.01 5.32 -12.39
C ASN A 193 6.26 6.67 -12.36
N GLU A 194 5.26 6.80 -13.22
CA GLU A 194 4.60 8.10 -13.49
C GLU A 194 3.74 8.60 -12.32
N LEU A 195 2.98 7.71 -11.66
CA LEU A 195 2.20 8.05 -10.46
C LEU A 195 2.94 7.63 -9.18
N GLN A 196 2.39 6.70 -8.40
CA GLN A 196 3.01 6.16 -7.18
C GLN A 196 3.81 4.89 -7.48
N ALA A 197 4.90 4.66 -6.73
CA ALA A 197 5.53 3.35 -6.69
C ALA A 197 4.60 2.30 -6.07
N ILE A 198 4.06 2.63 -4.89
CA ILE A 198 3.20 1.75 -4.12
C ILE A 198 1.98 2.56 -3.66
N HIS A 199 0.81 2.10 -4.06
CA HIS A 199 -0.47 2.64 -3.66
C HIS A 199 -1.26 1.55 -2.93
N VAL A 200 -1.57 1.81 -1.66
CA VAL A 200 -2.28 0.92 -0.76
C VAL A 200 -3.40 1.71 -0.08
N ALA A 201 -4.56 1.80 -0.74
CA ALA A 201 -5.72 2.47 -0.19
C ALA A 201 -7.03 1.95 -0.81
N PRO A 202 -8.10 1.74 -0.01
CA PRO A 202 -8.08 1.76 1.45
C PRO A 202 -7.29 0.57 2.01
N LEU A 203 -6.83 0.70 3.25
CA LEU A 203 -6.07 -0.33 3.95
C LEU A 203 -6.74 -0.80 5.23
N PHE A 204 -7.32 -1.99 5.17
CA PHE A 204 -7.94 -2.71 6.29
C PHE A 204 -7.45 -4.16 6.38
N PHE A 205 -7.53 -4.76 7.58
CA PHE A 205 -7.22 -6.18 7.84
C PHE A 205 -5.89 -6.64 7.23
N THR A 206 -4.86 -5.81 7.32
CA THR A 206 -3.60 -6.06 6.60
C THR A 206 -2.40 -5.87 7.51
N LYS A 207 -1.46 -6.83 7.45
CA LYS A 207 -0.11 -6.68 7.96
C LYS A 207 0.82 -6.43 6.78
N LEU A 208 1.18 -5.18 6.57
CA LEU A 208 2.03 -4.73 5.47
C LEU A 208 3.46 -4.49 5.96
N ASN A 209 4.45 -5.10 5.31
CA ASN A 209 5.86 -4.86 5.56
C ASN A 209 6.55 -4.45 4.26
N ILE A 210 6.98 -3.19 4.17
CA ILE A 210 7.76 -2.63 3.06
C ILE A 210 9.19 -2.43 3.57
N ALA A 211 10.13 -3.27 3.13
CA ALA A 211 11.49 -3.22 3.65
C ALA A 211 12.61 -3.52 2.66
N HIS A 212 13.71 -2.76 2.75
CA HIS A 212 14.89 -2.90 1.90
C HIS A 212 14.58 -2.72 0.42
N ASN A 213 13.70 -1.79 0.08
CA ASN A 213 13.43 -1.42 -1.31
C ASN A 213 14.16 -0.12 -1.67
N GLU A 214 14.42 0.04 -2.96
CA GLU A 214 14.95 1.25 -3.56
C GLU A 214 13.83 1.94 -4.35
N PHE A 215 13.67 3.25 -4.14
CA PHE A 215 12.68 4.08 -4.82
C PHE A 215 13.38 5.30 -5.41
N SER A 216 13.42 5.38 -6.75
CA SER A 216 14.14 6.47 -7.41
C SER A 216 13.47 7.00 -8.67
N GLY A 217 13.64 8.30 -8.91
CA GLY A 217 13.25 8.96 -10.17
C GLY A 217 11.74 9.09 -10.38
N HIS A 218 10.91 8.84 -9.36
CA HIS A 218 9.46 9.01 -9.48
C HIS A 218 9.08 10.48 -9.69
N LYS A 219 8.05 10.73 -10.51
CA LYS A 219 7.68 12.10 -10.95
C LYS A 219 6.61 12.78 -10.12
N LYS A 220 5.70 12.03 -9.49
CA LYS A 220 4.56 12.58 -8.74
C LYS A 220 4.55 12.20 -7.27
N ALA A 221 4.76 10.92 -6.96
CA ALA A 221 4.82 10.42 -5.59
C ALA A 221 5.49 9.04 -5.53
N VAL A 222 5.85 8.57 -4.33
CA VAL A 222 6.40 7.22 -4.15
C VAL A 222 5.42 6.30 -3.42
N LEU A 223 5.10 6.61 -2.16
CA LEU A 223 4.20 5.81 -1.33
C LEU A 223 2.90 6.57 -1.05
N TYR A 224 1.77 5.91 -1.26
CA TYR A 224 0.48 6.36 -0.75
C TYR A 224 -0.19 5.22 0.00
N ILE A 225 -0.28 5.36 1.33
CA ILE A 225 -0.85 4.34 2.23
C ILE A 225 -1.88 5.03 3.10
N ASN A 226 -3.16 4.83 2.82
CA ASN A 226 -4.22 5.56 3.50
C ASN A 226 -5.47 4.71 3.72
N SER A 227 -6.17 4.93 4.83
CA SER A 227 -7.54 4.44 5.06
C SER A 227 -8.55 5.51 5.47
N GLN A 228 -8.13 6.77 5.62
CA GLN A 228 -9.01 7.92 5.94
C GLN A 228 -9.67 8.52 4.68
N ASP A 229 -8.88 8.80 3.63
CA ASP A 229 -9.35 9.59 2.48
C ASP A 229 -10.40 8.87 1.59
N HIS A 230 -10.51 7.54 1.68
CA HIS A 230 -11.40 6.73 0.82
C HIS A 230 -12.63 6.15 1.56
N PHE A 231 -12.63 6.12 2.88
CA PHE A 231 -13.68 5.47 3.65
C PHE A 231 -14.56 6.52 4.33
N ARG A 232 -15.70 6.85 3.70
CA ARG A 232 -16.75 7.63 4.35
C ARG A 232 -17.42 6.77 5.41
N VAL A 233 -16.85 6.79 6.62
CA VAL A 233 -17.38 6.07 7.79
C VAL A 233 -18.87 6.36 7.96
N GLN A 234 -19.32 7.61 7.77
CA GLN A 234 -20.74 7.96 7.86
C GLN A 234 -21.62 7.14 6.92
N GLN A 235 -21.24 7.02 5.65
CA GLN A 235 -22.04 6.30 4.66
C GLN A 235 -22.03 4.79 4.92
N PHE A 236 -20.88 4.25 5.33
CA PHE A 236 -20.79 2.86 5.78
C PHE A 236 -21.63 2.60 7.02
N VAL A 237 -21.59 3.51 8.01
CA VAL A 237 -22.35 3.44 9.26
C VAL A 237 -23.85 3.62 9.01
N GLU A 238 -24.28 4.49 8.11
CA GLU A 238 -25.69 4.65 7.71
C GLU A 238 -26.23 3.40 7.01
N ASP A 239 -25.46 2.83 6.07
CA ASP A 239 -25.80 1.58 5.39
C ASP A 239 -25.83 0.39 6.35
N ALA A 240 -24.97 0.45 7.36
CA ALA A 240 -24.88 -0.47 8.46
C ALA A 240 -26.10 -0.29 9.41
N GLU A 241 -26.46 0.93 9.82
CA GLU A 241 -27.54 1.31 10.75
C GLU A 241 -28.94 0.96 10.22
N ARG A 242 -29.14 0.95 8.89
CA ARG A 242 -30.34 0.36 8.25
C ARG A 242 -30.55 -1.12 8.57
N PHE A 243 -29.58 -1.75 9.23
CA PHE A 243 -29.67 -3.10 9.71
C PHE A 243 -29.42 -3.16 11.23
N PRO A 244 -30.26 -3.86 12.00
CA PRO A 244 -30.10 -3.90 13.46
C PRO A 244 -28.78 -4.60 13.82
N PHE A 245 -27.80 -3.83 14.31
CA PHE A 245 -26.59 -4.37 14.93
C PHE A 245 -26.89 -4.83 16.34
N SER A 246 -27.21 -6.11 16.50
CA SER A 246 -27.19 -6.76 17.81
C SER A 246 -25.76 -7.06 18.32
N PHE A 247 -24.72 -6.59 17.63
CA PHE A 247 -23.31 -6.90 17.92
C PHE A 247 -22.82 -6.37 19.27
N PHE A 248 -23.44 -5.32 19.80
CA PHE A 248 -22.98 -4.60 21.00
C PHE A 248 -23.97 -4.59 22.16
N ASN A 249 -25.04 -5.39 22.10
CA ASN A 249 -26.02 -5.45 23.18
C ASN A 249 -25.54 -6.39 24.30
N GLY A 250 -24.48 -5.97 24.99
CA GLY A 250 -24.16 -6.47 26.32
C GLY A 250 -24.75 -5.51 27.36
N ASN A 251 -25.93 -5.85 27.89
CA ASN A 251 -26.55 -5.26 29.08
C ASN A 251 -26.38 -3.75 29.28
N ALA A 252 -26.83 -2.93 28.34
CA ALA A 252 -27.10 -1.52 28.61
C ALA A 252 -28.51 -1.41 29.18
N ASN A 253 -28.64 -1.01 30.46
CA ASN A 253 -29.92 -0.64 31.04
C ASN A 253 -30.49 0.55 30.26
N ASP A 254 -31.77 0.48 29.90
CA ASP A 254 -32.54 1.39 29.01
C ASP A 254 -32.64 2.88 29.42
N ASN A 255 -31.76 3.40 30.28
CA ASN A 255 -31.91 4.73 30.87
C ASN A 255 -30.89 5.78 30.40
N ASP A 256 -30.01 5.47 29.44
CA ASP A 256 -29.00 6.45 28.97
C ASP A 256 -29.20 6.81 27.49
N GLY A 257 -29.34 8.11 27.22
CA GLY A 257 -29.83 8.66 25.95
C GLY A 257 -29.10 8.16 24.70
N GLY A 258 -29.88 7.97 23.62
CA GLY A 258 -29.47 7.33 22.36
C GLY A 258 -28.29 7.96 21.59
N GLU A 259 -27.76 9.10 22.03
CA GLU A 259 -26.57 9.74 21.43
C GLU A 259 -25.26 9.16 22.00
N HIS A 260 -25.24 8.72 23.26
CA HIS A 260 -24.08 8.09 23.90
C HIS A 260 -23.85 6.63 23.46
N THR A 261 -24.91 5.94 23.03
CA THR A 261 -24.83 4.58 22.48
C THR A 261 -24.20 4.56 21.08
N LEU A 262 -24.35 5.62 20.28
CA LEU A 262 -23.85 5.70 18.90
C LEU A 262 -22.32 5.91 18.82
N MET A 263 -21.76 6.74 19.70
CA MET A 263 -20.30 6.94 19.80
C MET A 263 -19.58 5.66 20.26
N ASN A 264 -20.18 4.89 21.16
CA ASN A 264 -19.65 3.60 21.60
C ASN A 264 -19.60 2.53 20.49
N GLN A 265 -20.44 2.64 19.46
CA GLN A 265 -20.44 1.70 18.33
C GLN A 265 -19.34 2.03 17.30
N ARG A 266 -19.00 3.32 17.10
CA ARG A 266 -17.87 3.74 16.25
C ARG A 266 -16.53 3.30 16.84
N SER A 267 -16.34 3.46 18.14
CA SER A 267 -15.10 3.04 18.82
C SER A 267 -14.89 1.53 18.78
N LEU A 268 -15.94 0.71 19.00
CA LEU A 268 -15.80 -0.75 18.93
C LEU A 268 -15.56 -1.28 17.52
N ALA A 269 -16.15 -0.71 16.47
CA ALA A 269 -15.92 -1.15 15.09
C ALA A 269 -14.48 -0.93 14.62
N LEU A 270 -13.85 0.17 15.05
CA LEU A 270 -12.48 0.57 14.68
C LEU A 270 -11.40 -0.25 15.40
N ASP A 271 -11.65 -0.60 16.67
CA ASP A 271 -10.73 -1.43 17.47
C ASP A 271 -10.66 -2.89 16.97
N LEU A 272 -11.67 -3.33 16.21
CA LEU A 272 -11.78 -4.68 15.68
C LEU A 272 -10.94 -4.94 14.40
N TRP A 273 -10.45 -3.90 13.74
CA TRP A 273 -9.81 -4.01 12.41
C TRP A 273 -8.28 -3.87 12.51
N PRO A 274 -7.54 -4.96 12.78
CA PRO A 274 -6.09 -4.89 12.92
C PRO A 274 -5.43 -4.54 11.58
N THR A 275 -4.71 -3.43 11.57
CA THR A 275 -3.90 -2.99 10.42
C THR A 275 -2.53 -2.56 10.93
N VAL A 276 -1.50 -3.33 10.57
CA VAL A 276 -0.13 -3.06 11.03
C VAL A 276 0.76 -2.85 9.83
N VAL A 277 1.25 -1.62 9.67
CA VAL A 277 2.17 -1.25 8.59
C VAL A 277 3.56 -1.03 9.16
N ARG A 278 4.58 -1.62 8.53
CA ARG A 278 5.99 -1.38 8.81
C ARG A 278 6.69 -0.97 7.53
N ILE A 279 7.23 0.24 7.51
CA ILE A 279 8.02 0.79 6.41
C ILE A 279 9.42 1.03 6.96
N ARG A 280 10.37 0.18 6.58
CA ARG A 280 11.71 0.22 7.20
C ARG A 280 12.86 -0.10 6.27
N ASN A 281 14.02 0.46 6.55
CA ASN A 281 15.25 0.13 5.82
C ASN A 281 15.13 0.37 4.30
N ASN A 282 14.27 1.29 3.85
CA ASN A 282 14.14 1.63 2.43
C ASN A 282 14.98 2.87 2.09
N ASN A 283 15.39 2.97 0.84
CA ASN A 283 16.11 4.11 0.30
C ASN A 283 15.22 4.87 -0.69
N PHE A 284 14.97 6.15 -0.45
CA PHE A 284 14.18 7.05 -1.28
C PHE A 284 15.06 8.20 -1.75
N HIS A 285 15.37 8.24 -3.05
CA HIS A 285 16.23 9.30 -3.57
C HIS A 285 15.88 9.77 -4.97
N ASN A 286 16.19 11.04 -5.25
CA ASN A 286 15.94 11.68 -6.54
C ASN A 286 14.47 11.65 -6.98
N ASN A 287 13.52 11.56 -6.05
CA ASN A 287 12.10 11.60 -6.35
C ASN A 287 11.58 13.04 -6.41
N ARG A 288 10.54 13.26 -7.22
CA ARG A 288 9.89 14.56 -7.39
C ARG A 288 8.39 14.44 -7.23
N GLY A 289 7.73 15.59 -7.03
CA GLY A 289 6.28 15.71 -7.01
C GLY A 289 5.77 16.31 -5.71
N TYR A 290 4.65 15.78 -5.21
CA TYR A 290 3.93 16.37 -4.08
C TYR A 290 4.32 15.77 -2.72
N TYR A 291 4.79 14.53 -2.71
CA TYR A 291 5.32 13.86 -1.52
C TYR A 291 6.13 12.62 -1.90
N VAL A 292 7.10 12.25 -1.08
CA VAL A 292 7.71 10.91 -1.20
C VAL A 292 6.74 9.90 -0.61
N ALA A 293 6.28 10.12 0.62
CA ALA A 293 5.32 9.23 1.26
C ALA A 293 4.17 10.02 1.89
N SER A 294 2.94 9.59 1.62
CA SER A 294 1.75 10.02 2.35
C SER A 294 1.16 8.83 3.08
N ILE A 295 1.19 8.87 4.42
CA ILE A 295 0.81 7.75 5.27
C ILE A 295 -0.22 8.15 6.32
N GLY A 296 -1.21 7.30 6.51
CA GLY A 296 -2.13 7.41 7.64
C GLY A 296 -3.13 6.26 7.67
N LEU A 297 -3.70 6.03 8.84
CA LEU A 297 -4.74 5.04 9.05
C LEU A 297 -5.93 5.70 9.73
N LEU A 298 -7.03 4.97 9.76
CA LEU A 298 -8.20 5.34 10.52
C LEU A 298 -7.82 5.49 12.01
N GLU A 299 -8.31 6.59 12.59
CA GLU A 299 -7.96 7.03 13.92
C GLU A 299 -9.04 6.61 14.93
N PRO A 300 -8.72 5.88 16.02
CA PRO A 300 -9.67 5.64 17.09
C PRO A 300 -9.94 6.92 17.88
N GLU A 301 -11.16 7.13 18.37
CA GLU A 301 -11.47 8.21 19.33
C GLU A 301 -10.84 7.93 20.71
N SER A 302 -10.76 6.65 21.10
CA SER A 302 -10.29 6.15 22.40
C SER A 302 -8.76 6.06 22.54
N SER A 303 -7.97 6.38 21.50
CA SER A 303 -6.51 6.19 21.53
C SER A 303 -5.74 7.24 22.34
N ILE A 304 -6.44 8.18 22.98
CA ILE A 304 -5.83 9.17 23.87
C ILE A 304 -5.21 8.41 25.04
N ASN A 305 -3.89 8.48 25.17
CA ASN A 305 -3.05 7.81 26.18
C ASN A 305 -2.76 6.31 25.99
N MET A 306 -3.04 5.71 24.83
CA MET A 306 -2.60 4.34 24.56
C MET A 306 -1.14 4.27 24.10
N ASN A 307 -0.41 3.25 24.56
CA ASN A 307 0.93 2.96 24.06
C ASN A 307 0.85 2.54 22.58
N PHE A 308 1.76 3.03 21.74
CA PHE A 308 1.84 2.64 20.33
C PHE A 308 1.86 1.11 20.11
N SER A 309 2.47 0.36 21.04
CA SER A 309 2.50 -1.11 20.96
C SER A 309 1.11 -1.75 21.09
N SER A 310 0.18 -1.16 21.85
CA SER A 310 -1.16 -1.70 22.09
C SER A 310 -2.18 -1.31 21.02
N LEU A 311 -1.84 -0.42 20.09
CA LEU A 311 -2.74 -0.03 19.00
C LEU A 311 -2.98 -1.18 18.02
N SER A 312 -4.26 -1.45 17.72
CA SER A 312 -4.71 -2.38 16.68
C SER A 312 -4.37 -1.88 15.27
N GLN A 313 -4.45 -0.56 15.06
CA GLN A 313 -4.08 0.11 13.82
C GLN A 313 -2.87 0.99 14.04
N LYS A 314 -1.77 0.71 13.33
CA LYS A 314 -0.52 1.48 13.48
C LYS A 314 0.39 1.41 12.26
N ILE A 315 1.11 2.51 12.04
CA ILE A 315 2.21 2.58 11.06
C ILE A 315 3.52 2.88 11.78
N LEU A 316 4.53 2.04 11.55
CA LEU A 316 5.91 2.31 11.95
C LEU A 316 6.73 2.68 10.71
N PHE A 317 7.20 3.92 10.64
CA PHE A 317 8.09 4.44 9.61
C PHE A 317 9.49 4.63 10.22
N THR A 318 10.44 3.72 9.95
CA THR A 318 11.71 3.68 10.69
C THR A 318 12.92 3.24 9.88
N ARG A 319 14.11 3.81 10.15
CA ARG A 319 15.37 3.44 9.49
C ARG A 319 15.30 3.56 7.97
N ASN A 320 14.51 4.50 7.46
CA ASN A 320 14.51 4.83 6.04
C ASN A 320 15.48 5.98 5.79
N ILE A 321 16.08 6.00 4.60
CA ILE A 321 16.94 7.06 4.10
C ILE A 321 16.16 7.80 3.02
N LEU A 322 15.98 9.11 3.18
CA LEU A 322 15.22 9.98 2.29
C LEU A 322 16.10 11.15 1.87
N HIS A 323 16.84 11.01 0.77
CA HIS A 323 17.83 11.99 0.31
C HIS A 323 17.49 12.57 -1.06
N ASP A 324 17.82 13.84 -1.28
CA ASP A 324 17.76 14.48 -2.60
C ASP A 324 16.40 14.40 -3.30
N ASN A 325 15.33 14.27 -2.53
CA ASN A 325 13.96 14.36 -3.03
C ASN A 325 13.57 15.85 -3.14
N ILE A 326 12.84 16.19 -4.21
CA ILE A 326 12.45 17.56 -4.53
C ILE A 326 10.93 17.62 -4.55
N ILE A 327 10.36 18.05 -3.43
CA ILE A 327 8.93 18.17 -3.22
C ILE A 327 8.49 19.61 -3.38
N ARG A 328 7.45 19.82 -4.20
CA ARG A 328 6.91 21.13 -4.52
C ARG A 328 5.40 21.13 -4.36
N GLU A 329 4.88 22.29 -3.99
CA GLU A 329 3.44 22.51 -3.92
C GLU A 329 2.80 22.44 -5.31
N PRO A 330 1.56 21.93 -5.43
CA PRO A 330 0.82 22.00 -6.69
C PRO A 330 0.58 23.44 -7.15
N PHE A 331 0.45 24.38 -6.20
CA PHE A 331 0.16 25.79 -6.45
C PHE A 331 1.17 26.67 -5.70
N GLU A 332 2.24 27.09 -6.38
CA GLU A 332 3.35 27.85 -5.76
C GLU A 332 2.91 29.19 -5.14
N ASN A 333 1.85 29.81 -5.67
CA ASN A 333 1.35 31.12 -5.23
C ASN A 333 0.29 31.05 -4.12
N LEU A 334 -0.12 29.85 -3.70
CA LEU A 334 -1.14 29.67 -2.67
C LEU A 334 -0.51 29.05 -1.43
N ASN A 335 -0.63 29.76 -0.30
CA ASN A 335 -0.19 29.22 0.98
C ASN A 335 -1.14 28.10 1.45
N SER A 336 -0.59 26.90 1.54
CA SER A 336 -1.21 25.71 2.13
C SER A 336 -1.64 25.96 3.58
N ARG A 337 -2.95 25.88 3.87
CA ARG A 337 -3.53 26.14 5.20
C ARG A 337 -3.81 24.89 6.04
N SER A 338 -4.01 23.74 5.40
CA SER A 338 -4.41 22.48 6.06
C SER A 338 -3.60 21.27 5.62
N ARG A 339 -3.30 21.17 4.32
CA ARG A 339 -2.44 20.15 3.71
C ARG A 339 -1.33 20.82 2.91
N VAL A 340 -0.13 20.29 2.99
CA VAL A 340 1.10 20.81 2.38
C VAL A 340 1.77 19.71 1.55
N ALA A 341 2.59 20.10 0.58
CA ALA A 341 3.55 19.19 -0.05
C ALA A 341 4.79 19.05 0.84
N ALA A 342 5.12 17.82 1.25
CA ALA A 342 6.29 17.51 2.08
C ALA A 342 6.88 16.15 1.72
N VAL A 343 8.14 15.91 2.09
CA VAL A 343 8.80 14.61 1.85
C VAL A 343 7.98 13.48 2.50
N LEU A 344 7.62 13.62 3.77
CA LEU A 344 6.70 12.72 4.47
C LEU A 344 5.45 13.48 4.92
N CYS A 345 4.29 13.10 4.41
CA CYS A 345 2.99 13.57 4.85
C CYS A 345 2.34 12.55 5.78
N VAL A 346 1.87 12.99 6.94
CA VAL A 346 1.24 12.13 7.96
C VAL A 346 -0.18 12.60 8.22
N THR A 347 -1.17 11.76 7.93
CA THR A 347 -2.59 12.12 8.09
C THR A 347 -3.21 11.57 9.37
N SER A 348 -2.50 10.72 10.13
CA SER A 348 -3.02 10.15 11.37
C SER A 348 -2.01 10.07 12.53
N SER A 349 -2.50 10.12 13.77
CA SER A 349 -1.71 10.13 15.00
C SER A 349 -1.22 8.75 15.45
N ASN A 350 -1.75 7.67 14.87
CA ASN A 350 -1.28 6.30 15.07
C ASN A 350 -0.07 5.93 14.19
N VAL A 351 0.71 6.94 13.81
CA VAL A 351 1.96 6.82 13.04
C VAL A 351 3.14 7.15 13.95
N LEU A 352 4.13 6.26 13.99
CA LEU A 352 5.41 6.48 14.67
C LEU A 352 6.52 6.64 13.63
N ILE A 353 7.15 7.81 13.63
CA ILE A 353 8.27 8.16 12.76
C ILE A 353 9.54 8.15 13.61
N TRP A 354 10.42 7.18 13.39
CA TRP A 354 11.52 6.94 14.33
C TRP A 354 12.80 6.47 13.64
N ARG A 355 13.94 7.10 13.92
CA ARG A 355 15.26 6.72 13.38
C ARG A 355 15.34 6.72 11.85
N ASN A 356 14.75 7.71 11.20
CA ASN A 356 14.93 7.93 9.76
C ASN A 356 15.97 9.03 9.51
N GLU A 357 16.50 9.06 8.30
CA GLU A 357 17.44 10.08 7.82
C GLU A 357 16.77 10.90 6.72
N PHE A 358 16.59 12.19 6.97
CA PHE A 358 15.97 13.15 6.06
C PHE A 358 17.01 14.18 5.62
N VAL A 359 17.35 14.21 4.34
CA VAL A 359 18.29 15.18 3.75
C VAL A 359 17.79 15.61 2.38
N ASN A 360 16.79 16.51 2.35
CA ASN A 360 16.14 16.95 1.11
C ASN A 360 16.24 18.47 0.95
N PRO A 361 17.45 19.03 0.74
CA PRO A 361 17.69 20.48 0.83
C PRO A 361 16.82 21.32 -0.12
N ASN A 362 16.41 20.73 -1.24
CA ASN A 362 15.57 21.38 -2.25
C ASN A 362 14.05 21.24 -2.01
N SER A 363 13.64 20.57 -0.92
CA SER A 363 12.25 20.49 -0.47
C SER A 363 12.01 21.50 0.66
N ARG A 364 10.89 22.22 0.61
CA ARG A 364 10.51 23.18 1.66
C ARG A 364 10.24 22.50 3.00
N TYR A 365 9.48 21.42 2.98
CA TYR A 365 9.10 20.65 4.16
C TYR A 365 9.57 19.21 4.06
N GLU A 366 10.22 18.72 5.12
CA GLU A 366 10.57 17.32 5.32
C GLU A 366 9.39 16.53 5.88
N LEU A 367 8.62 17.15 6.78
CA LEU A 367 7.46 16.54 7.43
C LEU A 367 6.24 17.46 7.35
N GLY A 368 5.13 16.94 6.84
CA GLY A 368 3.82 17.59 6.84
C GLY A 368 2.84 16.85 7.73
N VAL A 369 2.36 17.50 8.79
CA VAL A 369 1.37 16.92 9.70
C VAL A 369 -0.04 17.37 9.27
N HIS A 370 -0.85 16.43 8.81
CA HIS A 370 -2.19 16.62 8.25
C HIS A 370 -3.28 16.00 9.13
N LEU A 371 -3.11 16.04 10.46
CA LEU A 371 -4.14 15.56 11.39
C LEU A 371 -5.40 16.43 11.31
N ASP A 372 -6.57 15.79 11.34
CA ASP A 372 -7.86 16.47 11.42
C ASP A 372 -8.10 17.07 12.81
N VAL A 373 -7.63 16.38 13.87
CA VAL A 373 -7.89 16.76 15.26
C VAL A 373 -6.73 17.53 15.88
N HIS A 374 -6.98 18.77 16.27
CA HIS A 374 -5.98 19.73 16.73
C HIS A 374 -5.34 19.47 18.10
N TYR A 375 -5.71 18.45 18.87
CA TYR A 375 -5.01 18.13 20.13
C TYR A 375 -4.13 16.89 20.01
N ARG A 376 -4.23 16.15 18.90
CA ARG A 376 -3.45 14.92 18.67
C ARG A 376 -2.02 15.21 18.24
N LEU A 377 -1.11 14.32 18.61
CA LEU A 377 0.32 14.46 18.38
C LEU A 377 0.84 13.28 17.56
N VAL A 378 1.79 13.54 16.67
CA VAL A 378 2.57 12.51 15.97
C VAL A 378 3.92 12.40 16.66
N ASN A 379 4.34 11.19 16.99
CA ASN A 379 5.68 10.97 17.53
C ASN A 379 6.70 10.88 16.39
N ALA A 380 7.54 11.92 16.28
CA ALA A 380 8.62 12.02 15.31
C ALA A 380 10.01 12.15 15.96
N SER A 381 10.19 11.54 17.13
CA SER A 381 11.43 11.60 17.90
C SER A 381 12.57 10.78 17.26
N LEU A 382 13.82 11.18 17.51
CA LEU A 382 15.03 10.45 17.15
C LEU A 382 15.19 10.23 15.63
N ASN A 383 14.77 11.19 14.81
CA ASN A 383 15.07 11.24 13.39
C ASN A 383 16.25 12.20 13.15
N TYR A 384 17.06 11.91 12.14
CA TYR A 384 18.08 12.83 11.65
C TYR A 384 17.46 13.74 10.60
N TRP A 385 17.58 15.05 10.82
CA TRP A 385 17.05 16.10 9.94
C TRP A 385 18.26 16.91 9.44
N GLY A 386 18.84 16.50 8.32
CA GLY A 386 19.98 17.17 7.73
C GLY A 386 19.62 18.57 7.23
N THR A 387 20.51 19.53 7.45
CA THR A 387 20.35 20.92 6.98
C THR A 387 21.31 21.21 5.82
N SER A 388 20.92 22.12 4.93
CA SER A 388 21.74 22.59 3.79
C SER A 388 23.08 23.19 4.23
N THR A 389 23.16 23.70 5.45
CA THR A 389 24.34 24.29 6.09
C THR A 389 25.43 23.28 6.43
N THR A 390 25.07 22.00 6.64
CA THR A 390 26.05 20.97 7.03
C THR A 390 26.76 20.36 5.81
N SER A 391 26.11 20.29 4.65
CA SER A 391 26.72 19.74 3.43
C SER A 391 27.64 20.72 2.68
N MET A 392 27.46 22.03 2.86
CA MET A 392 28.38 23.04 2.28
C MET A 392 29.66 23.25 3.09
N ARG A 393 29.69 22.90 4.39
CA ARG A 393 30.86 23.15 5.26
C ARG A 393 31.93 22.06 5.25
N MET A 394 31.76 20.96 4.49
CA MET A 394 32.79 19.92 4.35
C MET A 394 33.73 20.12 3.16
N ASN A 395 33.60 21.22 2.40
CA ASN A 395 34.54 21.59 1.36
C ASN A 395 35.30 22.87 1.74
N PHE A 396 36.60 22.69 1.99
CA PHE A 396 37.64 23.70 2.18
C PHE A 396 37.59 24.51 3.49
N GLY A 397 38.72 24.44 4.20
CA GLY A 397 38.95 25.10 5.47
C GLY A 397 38.85 26.61 5.36
N GLU A 398 37.79 27.17 5.92
CA GLU A 398 37.75 28.56 6.35
C GLU A 398 36.79 28.66 7.54
N TYR A 399 37.36 28.75 8.73
CA TYR A 399 36.63 28.87 9.99
C TYR A 399 36.22 30.33 10.17
N HIS A 400 35.15 30.76 9.50
CA HIS A 400 34.49 32.02 9.84
C HIS A 400 33.50 31.78 10.99
N GLY A 401 33.83 32.39 12.13
CA GLY A 401 33.00 32.47 13.33
C GLY A 401 31.66 33.17 13.08
N ASP A 402 30.73 32.91 14.01
CA ASP A 402 29.45 33.59 14.18
C ASP A 402 28.39 33.38 13.11
N LYS A 403 27.76 32.19 13.20
CA LYS A 403 26.31 32.03 13.23
C LYS A 403 26.03 30.58 13.66
N HIS A 404 25.97 30.35 14.96
CA HIS A 404 25.19 29.23 15.48
C HIS A 404 23.71 29.56 15.19
N LEU A 405 23.28 29.39 13.94
CA LEU A 405 21.85 29.21 13.69
C LEU A 405 21.49 27.92 14.42
N ASP A 406 20.63 28.02 15.43
CA ASP A 406 20.13 26.88 16.17
C ASP A 406 19.63 25.83 15.17
N SER A 407 20.33 24.70 15.07
CA SER A 407 19.92 23.59 14.21
C SER A 407 18.46 23.19 14.50
N ALA A 408 17.99 23.38 15.73
CA ALA A 408 16.60 23.20 16.12
C ALA A 408 15.62 24.17 15.42
N ALA A 409 15.97 25.46 15.26
CA ALA A 409 15.14 26.43 14.56
C ALA A 409 15.08 26.13 13.06
N GLU A 410 16.21 25.80 12.43
CA GLU A 410 16.25 25.39 11.02
C GLU A 410 15.41 24.13 10.77
N ILE A 411 15.51 23.13 11.66
CA ILE A 411 14.68 21.90 11.59
C ILE A 411 13.20 22.24 11.76
N ASN A 412 12.87 23.11 12.71
CA ASN A 412 11.49 23.51 12.98
C ASN A 412 10.85 24.19 11.76
N GLU A 413 11.59 24.97 10.98
CA GLU A 413 11.08 25.57 9.73
C GLU A 413 10.83 24.57 8.60
N ARG A 414 11.48 23.40 8.66
CA ARG A 414 11.27 22.29 7.69
C ARG A 414 10.13 21.36 8.08
N ILE A 415 9.42 21.64 9.18
CA ILE A 415 8.24 20.88 9.62
C ILE A 415 7.01 21.77 9.48
N PHE A 416 6.02 21.26 8.74
CA PHE A 416 4.69 21.87 8.69
C PHE A 416 3.79 21.23 9.74
N ASP A 417 3.38 22.03 10.72
CA ASP A 417 2.52 21.58 11.81
C ASP A 417 1.46 22.65 12.18
N ARG A 418 0.93 22.58 13.42
CA ARG A 418 -0.05 23.54 13.92
C ARG A 418 0.41 25.00 13.83
N LYS A 419 1.71 25.28 14.01
CA LYS A 419 2.24 26.66 13.93
C LYS A 419 1.93 27.30 12.58
N ASN A 420 1.95 26.50 11.51
CA ASN A 420 1.71 26.98 10.16
C ASN A 420 0.22 27.18 9.86
N ARG A 421 -0.69 26.52 10.59
CA ARG A 421 -2.14 26.58 10.35
C ARG A 421 -2.83 27.79 10.96
N TYR A 422 -2.29 28.31 12.08
CA TYR A 422 -2.88 29.42 12.83
C TYR A 422 -2.24 30.78 12.56
N ASN A 423 -1.27 30.84 11.65
CA ASN A 423 -0.72 32.11 11.19
C ASN A 423 -1.77 32.79 10.28
N LEU A 424 -2.63 33.58 10.91
CA LEU A 424 -3.48 34.55 10.23
C LEU A 424 -2.61 35.42 9.31
N ALA A 425 -3.13 35.67 8.11
CA ALA A 425 -2.57 36.48 7.03
C ALA A 425 -1.38 37.38 7.42
N GLN A 426 -0.21 37.12 6.82
CA GLN A 426 0.77 38.16 6.52
C GLN A 426 0.68 38.52 5.06
#